data_AF-A0A850NS81-F1
#
_entry.id   AF-A0A850NS81-F1
#
_cell.length_a   1.000
_cell.length_b   1.000
_cell.length_c   1.000
_cell.angle_alpha   90.00
_cell.angle_beta   90.00
_cell.angle_gamma   90.00
#
_symmetry.space_group_name_H-M   'P 1'
#
loop_
_entity.id
_entity.type
_entity.pdbx_description
1 polymer ?
#
loop_
_entity_poly.entity_id
_entity_poly.type
_entity_poly.pdbx_seq_one_letter_code
_entity_poly.pdbx_strand_id
1 'polypeptide(L)' 'MIPAGSPDISIVVPCYREVDNVGPLVAALDRALAGRAWEVIFVDDDSPDGTIGAVRAPIPAAWL' A
#
# COMPACT_ATOMS: atom_id res chain seq x y z
N MET A 1 19.65 0.48 12.68
CA MET A 1 18.25 0.72 12.27
C MET A 1 17.98 2.18 12.47
N ILE A 2 17.96 2.96 11.38
CA ILE A 2 17.63 4.39 11.42
C ILE A 2 16.10 4.45 11.51
N PRO A 3 15.50 5.16 12.49
CA PRO A 3 14.06 5.39 12.44
C PRO A 3 13.79 6.14 11.15
N ALA A 4 12.93 5.59 10.28
CA ALA A 4 12.41 6.36 9.17
C ALA A 4 11.83 7.64 9.79
N GLY A 5 12.28 8.82 9.33
CA GLY A 5 11.67 10.07 9.73
C GLY A 5 10.16 10.00 9.48
N SER A 6 9.36 10.73 10.25
CA SER A 6 7.91 10.76 10.08
C SER A 6 7.56 10.99 8.60
N PRO A 7 6.60 10.24 8.03
CA PRO A 7 6.20 10.44 6.65
C PRO A 7 5.64 11.86 6.47
N ASP A 8 5.91 12.47 5.32
CA ASP A 8 5.30 13.74 4.92
C ASP A 8 3.82 13.54 4.57
N ILE A 9 3.48 12.34 4.09
CA ILE A 9 2.16 11.98 3.56
C ILE A 9 1.77 10.60 4.08
N SER A 10 0.62 10.51 4.75
CA SER A 10 -0.05 9.25 5.06
C SER A 10 -1.29 9.10 4.20
N ILE A 11 -1.37 8.03 3.43
CA ILE A 11 -2.56 7.68 2.62
C ILE A 11 -3.33 6.58 3.35
N VAL A 12 -4.56 6.85 3.77
CA VAL A 12 -5.44 5.84 4.40
C VAL A 12 -6.44 5.34 3.36
N VAL A 13 -6.44 4.03 3.11
CA VAL A 13 -7.24 3.40 2.06
C VAL A 13 -8.19 2.38 2.70
N PRO A 14 -9.49 2.72 2.83
CA PRO A 14 -10.49 1.70 3.13
C PRO A 14 -10.63 0.76 1.93
N CYS A 15 -10.61 -0.54 2.19
CA CYS A 15 -10.75 -1.56 1.15
C CYS A 15 -11.77 -2.64 1.55
N TYR A 16 -12.57 -3.06 0.57
CA TYR A 16 -13.43 -4.24 0.67
C TYR A 16 -13.54 -4.90 -0.70
N ARG A 17 -13.04 -6.13 -0.83
CA ARG A 17 -12.97 -6.87 -2.10
C ARG A 17 -12.11 -6.22 -3.20
N GLU A 18 -10.90 -5.83 -2.84
CA GLU A 18 -9.96 -5.07 -3.68
C GLU A 18 -8.66 -5.83 -3.94
N VAL A 19 -8.65 -7.17 -3.85
CA VAL A 19 -7.45 -8.00 -3.97
C VAL A 19 -6.61 -7.68 -5.21
N ASP A 20 -7.26 -7.46 -6.35
CA ASP A 20 -6.61 -7.17 -7.63
C ASP A 20 -6.08 -5.72 -7.73
N ASN A 21 -6.53 -4.84 -6.84
CA ASN A 21 -6.28 -3.41 -6.93
C ASN A 21 -5.20 -2.92 -5.94
N VAL A 22 -4.86 -3.72 -4.92
CA VAL A 22 -3.79 -3.40 -3.96
C VAL A 22 -2.46 -3.14 -4.67
N GLY A 23 -2.02 -4.06 -5.54
CA GLY A 23 -0.76 -3.93 -6.28
C GLY A 23 -0.71 -2.71 -7.21
N PRO A 24 -1.69 -2.56 -8.13
CA PRO A 24 -1.78 -1.39 -9.00
C PRO A 24 -1.79 -0.05 -8.26
N LEU A 25 -2.48 0.03 -7.12
CA LEU A 25 -2.52 1.23 -6.29
C LEU A 25 -1.15 1.57 -5.71
N VAL A 26 -0.46 0.59 -5.11
CA VAL A 26 0.89 0.80 -4.55
C VAL A 26 1.87 1.26 -5.63
N ALA A 27 1.86 0.64 -6.81
CA ALA A 27 2.71 1.04 -7.94
C ALA A 27 2.38 2.46 -8.46
N ALA A 28 1.10 2.86 -8.41
CA ALA A 28 0.70 4.21 -8.80
C ALA A 28 1.16 5.25 -7.75
N LEU A 29 1.03 4.94 -6.46
CA LEU A 29 1.48 5.81 -5.36
C LEU A 29 3.00 6.00 -5.38
N ASP A 30 3.77 4.94 -5.60
CA ASP A 30 5.24 5.01 -5.68
C ASP A 30 5.70 5.99 -6.76
N ARG A 31 5.13 5.88 -7.98
CA ARG A 31 5.42 6.81 -9.08
C ARG A 31 4.96 8.23 -8.79
N ALA A 32 3.77 8.40 -8.19
CA ALA A 32 3.19 9.72 -7.95
C ALA A 32 3.91 10.48 -6.82
N LEU A 33 4.49 9.76 -5.86
CA LEU A 33 5.09 10.30 -4.65
C LEU A 33 6.63 10.18 -4.65
N ALA A 34 7.23 9.91 -5.81
CA ALA A 34 8.67 9.83 -5.97
C ALA A 34 9.38 11.04 -5.35
N GLY A 35 10.35 10.76 -4.46
CA GLY A 35 11.12 11.78 -3.73
C GLY A 35 10.45 12.34 -2.47
N ARG A 36 9.30 11.80 -2.04
CA ARG A 36 8.67 12.14 -0.76
C ARG A 36 8.72 10.97 0.21
N ALA A 37 8.78 11.25 1.52
CA ALA A 37 8.57 10.21 2.52
C ALA A 37 7.06 9.99 2.67
N TRP A 38 6.58 8.77 2.42
CA TRP A 38 5.15 8.47 2.48
C TRP A 38 4.87 7.07 3.03
N GLU A 39 3.64 6.89 3.51
CA GLU A 39 3.10 5.58 3.91
C GLU A 39 1.70 5.39 3.35
N VAL A 40 1.29 4.13 3.18
CA VAL A 40 -0.10 3.76 2.91
C VAL A 40 -0.59 2.80 3.98
N ILE A 41 -1.77 3.07 4.51
CA ILE A 41 -2.43 2.30 5.56
C ILE A 41 -3.73 1.75 4.96
N PHE A 42 -3.75 0.45 4.69
CA PHE A 42 -4.96 -0.25 4.27
C PHE A 42 -5.82 -0.59 5.49
N VAL A 43 -7.11 -0.23 5.41
CA VAL A 43 -8.11 -0.54 6.44
C VAL A 43 -9.13 -1.48 5.81
N ASP A 44 -9.05 -2.75 6.17
CA ASP A 44 -9.89 -3.83 5.64
C ASP A 44 -10.86 -4.32 6.72
N ASP A 45 -12.15 -4.41 6.39
CA ASP A 45 -13.21 -4.92 7.27
C ASP A 45 -13.62 -6.34 6.86
N ASP A 46 -12.71 -7.28 7.10
CA ASP A 46 -12.89 -8.72 6.87
C ASP A 46 -13.28 -9.08 5.42
N SER A 47 -12.50 -8.59 4.45
CA SER A 47 -12.70 -8.93 3.04
C SER A 47 -12.55 -10.45 2.81
N PRO A 48 -13.54 -11.10 2.17
CA PRO A 48 -13.50 -12.55 1.95
C PRO A 48 -12.65 -12.98 0.74
N ASP A 49 -12.18 -12.02 -0.07
CA ASP A 49 -11.51 -12.26 -1.36
C ASP A 49 -9.98 -12.37 -1.24
N GLY A 50 -9.44 -12.22 -0.03
CA GLY A 50 -7.99 -12.21 0.19
C GLY A 50 -7.32 -10.85 0.03
N THR A 51 -8.07 -9.73 0.01
CA THR A 51 -7.52 -8.36 -0.01
C THR A 51 -6.38 -8.16 0.99
N ILE A 52 -6.58 -8.55 2.26
CA ILE A 52 -5.52 -8.42 3.29
C ILE A 52 -4.31 -9.33 3.01
N GLY A 53 -4.51 -10.44 2.31
CA GLY A 53 -3.45 -11.32 1.83
C GLY A 53 -2.58 -10.63 0.79
N ALA A 54 -3.19 -9.90 -0.16
CA ALA A 54 -2.46 -9.10 -1.13
C ALA A 54 -1.66 -7.96 -0.48
N VAL A 55 -2.23 -7.29 0.54
CA VAL A 55 -1.52 -6.24 1.31
C VAL A 55 -0.29 -6.77 2.03
N ARG A 56 -0.36 -8.00 2.57
CA ARG A 56 0.73 -8.63 3.33
C ARG A 56 1.77 -9.34 2.46
N ALA A 57 1.50 -9.50 1.17
CA ALA A 57 2.43 -10.13 0.25
C ALA A 57 3.71 -9.28 0.13
N PRO A 58 4.88 -9.91 -0.09
CA PRO A 58 6.07 -9.17 -0.46
C PRO A 58 5.79 -8.34 -1.71
N ILE A 59 6.12 -7.06 -1.69
CA ILE A 59 6.05 -6.21 -2.88
C ILE A 59 6.96 -6.83 -3.94
N PRO A 60 6.43 -7.39 -5.04
CA PRO A 60 7.22 -7.93 -6.12
C PRO A 60 8.00 -6.79 -6.77
N ALA A 61 9.23 -7.07 -7.20
CA ALA A 61 10.05 -6.11 -7.94
C ALA A 61 9.38 -5.59 -9.23
N ALA A 62 8.32 -6.24 -9.71
CA ALA A 62 7.53 -5.80 -10.85
C ALA A 62 6.54 -4.66 -10.55
N TRP A 63 6.35 -4.29 -9.27
CA TRP A 63 5.52 -3.16 -8.84
C TRP A 63 6.34 -1.88 -8.57
N LEU A 64 7.67 -1.99 -8.62
CA LEU A 64 8.66 -0.92 -8.51
C LEU A 64 9.27 -0.66 -9.90
#